data_AF-A0A0L8GKY0-F1
#
_entry.id   AF-A0A0L8GKY0-F1
#
_cell.length_a   1.000
_cell.length_b   1.000
_cell.length_c   1.000
_cell.angle_alpha   90.00
_cell.angle_beta   90.00
_cell.angle_gamma   90.00
#
_symmetry.space_group_name_H-M   'P 1'
#
loop_
_entity.id
_entity.type
_entity.pdbx_description
1 polymer ?
#
loop_
_entity_poly.entity_id
_entity_poly.type
_entity_poly.pdbx_seq_one_letter_code
_entity_poly.pdbx_strand_id
1 'polypeptide(L)'
;RQWIYQTCTEFGYFQTSDFPKQPFGHHYPLSISGQICIDLFGKKFNLNFTSAGIQWTNANYGALHLSGSRIILPNGSIDPWHALGVLSDISKDVIAVYINGTAHCANMYPAAASDPQALVQARQKISEFVGKWCCE
;
A
#
# COMPACT_ATOMS: atom_id res chain seq x y z
N ARG A 1 14.99 -12.81 3.19
CA ARG A 1 15.45 -12.00 2.03
C ARG A 1 14.37 -11.80 0.95
N GLN A 2 13.24 -12.48 1.05
CA GLN A 2 12.16 -12.54 0.06
C GLN A 2 11.53 -11.16 -0.19
N TRP A 3 11.20 -10.42 0.87
CA TRP A 3 10.66 -9.07 0.74
C TRP A 3 11.61 -8.13 -0.01
N ILE A 4 12.90 -8.11 0.36
CA ILE A 4 13.90 -7.27 -0.30
C ILE A 4 14.03 -7.65 -1.78
N TYR A 5 13.95 -8.95 -2.11
CA TYR A 5 13.93 -9.38 -3.50
C TYR A 5 12.75 -8.76 -4.25
N GLN A 6 11.52 -8.92 -3.75
CA GLN A 6 10.34 -8.34 -4.38
C GLN A 6 10.39 -6.81 -4.47
N THR A 7 10.93 -6.12 -3.45
CA THR A 7 11.15 -4.66 -3.52
C THR A 7 12.14 -4.29 -4.63
N CYS A 8 13.22 -5.06 -4.80
CA CYS A 8 14.23 -4.83 -5.82
C CYS A 8 13.79 -5.26 -7.23
N THR A 9 12.78 -6.12 -7.37
CA THR A 9 12.33 -6.64 -8.67
C THR A 9 11.00 -6.11 -9.16
N GLU A 10 10.08 -5.75 -8.27
CA GLU A 10 8.67 -5.47 -8.61
C GLU A 10 8.15 -4.19 -7.95
N PHE A 11 8.33 -4.02 -6.64
CA PHE A 11 7.56 -2.99 -5.90
C PHE A 11 8.25 -1.64 -5.75
N GLY A 12 9.58 -1.61 -5.61
CA GLY A 12 10.31 -0.35 -5.38
C GLY A 12 9.92 0.40 -4.10
N TYR A 13 9.34 -0.26 -3.10
CA TYR A 13 8.98 0.29 -1.77
C TYR A 13 10.19 0.65 -0.90
N PHE A 14 11.03 1.56 -1.40
CA PHE A 14 12.19 2.10 -0.69
C PHE A 14 11.78 3.30 0.18
N GLN A 15 12.15 3.29 1.45
CA GLN A 15 12.07 4.49 2.29
C GLN A 15 13.29 5.35 2.00
N THR A 16 13.08 6.57 1.54
CA THR A 16 14.18 7.47 1.16
C THR A 16 14.07 8.82 1.86
N SER A 17 15.21 9.49 1.97
CA SER A 17 15.34 10.85 2.52
C SER A 17 15.52 11.90 1.41
N ASP A 18 15.11 11.59 0.18
CA ASP A 18 15.30 12.48 -0.99
C ASP A 18 14.32 13.65 -0.98
N PHE A 19 13.19 13.53 -0.29
CA PHE A 19 12.24 14.63 -0.16
C PHE A 19 12.79 15.71 0.78
N PRO A 20 12.69 17.02 0.46
CA PRO A 20 13.23 18.07 1.33
C PRO A 20 12.42 18.34 2.60
N LYS A 21 11.09 18.07 2.59
CA LYS A 21 10.19 18.40 3.71
C LYS A 21 9.90 17.17 4.56
N GLN A 22 10.95 16.61 5.18
CA GLN A 22 10.87 15.50 6.11
C GLN A 22 11.98 15.63 7.18
N PRO A 23 11.83 15.01 8.37
CA PRO A 23 12.68 15.31 9.54
C PRO A 23 14.02 14.56 9.59
N PHE A 24 14.29 13.69 8.62
CA PHE A 24 15.39 12.71 8.63
C PHE A 24 16.64 13.14 7.83
N GLY A 25 16.72 14.39 7.39
CA GLY A 25 17.91 14.92 6.69
C GLY A 25 18.16 14.25 5.33
N HIS A 26 19.41 13.96 4.99
CA HIS A 26 19.81 13.38 3.69
C HIS A 26 20.61 12.06 3.84
N HIS A 27 20.33 11.30 4.89
CA HIS A 27 21.16 10.17 5.29
C HIS A 27 20.91 8.88 4.50
N TYR A 28 19.77 8.76 3.81
CA TYR A 28 19.41 7.55 3.07
C TYR A 28 18.72 7.88 1.73
N PRO A 29 19.48 8.41 0.76
CA PRO A 29 18.97 8.63 -0.59
C PRO A 29 18.63 7.31 -1.29
N LEU A 30 17.79 7.37 -2.32
CA LEU A 30 17.37 6.22 -3.13
C LEU A 30 18.55 5.39 -3.65
N SER A 31 19.68 6.03 -3.94
CA SER A 31 20.89 5.36 -4.42
C SER A 31 21.40 4.27 -3.47
N ILE A 32 21.24 4.44 -2.15
CA ILE A 32 21.60 3.41 -1.17
C ILE A 32 20.74 2.16 -1.37
N SER A 33 19.44 2.32 -1.56
CA SER A 33 18.54 1.18 -1.81
C SER A 33 18.89 0.45 -3.11
N GLY A 34 19.22 1.19 -4.17
CA GLY A 34 19.71 0.62 -5.41
C GLY A 34 21.00 -0.18 -5.23
N GLN A 35 21.93 0.32 -4.41
CA GLN A 35 23.17 -0.38 -4.11
C GLN A 35 22.91 -1.66 -3.30
N ILE A 36 22.00 -1.64 -2.32
CA ILE A 36 21.59 -2.83 -1.57
C ILE A 36 21.05 -3.92 -2.51
N CYS A 37 20.22 -3.55 -3.50
CA CYS A 37 19.72 -4.50 -4.48
C CYS A 37 20.84 -5.15 -5.31
N ILE A 38 21.82 -4.35 -5.73
CA ILE A 38 23.00 -4.82 -6.47
C ILE A 38 23.87 -5.75 -5.61
N ASP A 39 24.12 -5.39 -4.35
CA ASP A 39 24.99 -6.15 -3.45
C ASP A 39 24.38 -7.50 -3.07
N LEU A 40 23.04 -7.55 -2.92
CA LEU A 40 22.35 -8.78 -2.52
C LEU A 40 22.06 -9.74 -3.68
N PHE A 41 21.77 -9.22 -4.88
CA PHE A 41 21.25 -10.03 -6.00
C PHE A 41 22.07 -9.91 -7.29
N GLY A 42 23.05 -9.02 -7.33
CA GLY A 42 23.98 -8.83 -8.44
C GLY A 42 23.67 -7.59 -9.30
N LYS A 43 24.65 -7.21 -10.14
CA LYS A 43 24.64 -5.97 -10.95
C LYS A 43 23.41 -5.77 -11.85
N LYS A 44 22.72 -6.85 -12.21
CA LYS A 44 21.47 -6.80 -12.97
C LYS A 44 20.35 -6.10 -12.20
N PHE A 45 20.29 -6.26 -10.88
CA PHE A 45 19.23 -5.75 -10.01
C PHE A 45 19.47 -4.29 -9.59
N ASN A 46 19.84 -3.45 -10.56
CA ASN A 46 20.01 -2.01 -10.37
C ASN A 46 18.65 -1.27 -10.47
N LEU A 47 18.65 0.04 -10.19
CA LEU A 47 17.43 0.84 -10.21
C LEU A 47 16.71 0.87 -11.58
N ASN A 48 17.41 0.68 -12.70
CA ASN A 48 16.76 0.59 -14.01
C ASN A 48 15.96 -0.72 -14.13
N PHE A 49 16.52 -1.83 -13.66
CA PHE A 49 15.82 -3.10 -13.59
C PHE A 49 14.60 -3.01 -12.67
N THR A 50 14.77 -2.44 -11.47
CA THR A 50 13.66 -2.22 -10.54
C THR A 50 12.59 -1.33 -11.15
N SER A 51 12.95 -0.23 -11.81
CA SER A 51 12.01 0.66 -12.49
C SER A 51 11.22 -0.03 -13.59
N ALA A 52 11.85 -0.91 -14.38
CA ALA A 52 11.15 -1.69 -15.40
C ALA A 52 10.15 -2.68 -14.76
N GLY A 53 10.55 -3.29 -13.64
CA GLY A 53 9.67 -4.14 -12.83
C GLY A 53 8.44 -3.40 -12.31
N ILE A 54 8.62 -2.22 -11.72
CA ILE A 54 7.53 -1.37 -11.23
C ILE A 54 6.56 -1.02 -12.37
N GLN A 55 7.08 -0.65 -13.55
CA GLN A 55 6.24 -0.35 -14.71
C GLN A 55 5.42 -1.56 -15.14
N TRP A 56 6.05 -2.74 -15.19
CA TRP A 56 5.35 -3.98 -15.51
C TRP A 56 4.27 -4.31 -14.47
N THR A 57 4.59 -4.24 -13.18
CA THR A 57 3.63 -4.48 -12.08
C THR A 57 2.44 -3.53 -12.17
N ASN A 58 2.68 -2.23 -12.35
CA ASN A 58 1.61 -1.24 -12.49
C ASN A 58 0.76 -1.47 -13.73
N ALA A 59 1.36 -1.82 -14.87
CA ALA A 59 0.62 -2.12 -16.09
C ALA A 59 -0.23 -3.39 -15.96
N ASN A 60 0.29 -4.41 -15.28
CA ASN A 60 -0.39 -5.69 -15.11
C ASN A 60 -1.55 -5.62 -14.11
N TYR A 61 -1.41 -4.86 -13.02
CA TYR A 61 -2.41 -4.79 -11.94
C TYR A 61 -3.28 -3.52 -11.96
N GLY A 62 -3.00 -2.57 -12.84
CA GLY A 62 -3.80 -1.34 -13.02
C GLY A 62 -3.47 -0.20 -12.05
N ALA A 63 -2.42 -0.34 -11.24
CA ALA A 63 -1.98 0.69 -10.27
C ALA A 63 -3.14 1.22 -9.40
N LEU A 64 -3.42 2.52 -9.46
CA LEU A 64 -4.51 3.16 -8.71
C LEU A 64 -5.90 2.98 -9.35
N HIS A 65 -5.97 2.40 -10.55
CA HIS A 65 -7.18 2.13 -11.31
C HIS A 65 -7.29 0.63 -11.63
N LEU A 66 -7.16 -0.19 -10.59
CA LEU A 66 -7.26 -1.64 -10.73
C LEU A 66 -8.61 -2.07 -11.32
N SER A 67 -8.58 -3.14 -12.09
CA SER A 67 -9.79 -3.78 -12.62
C SER A 67 -10.20 -4.95 -11.74
N GLY A 68 -11.49 -5.07 -11.47
CA GLY A 68 -12.04 -6.16 -10.67
C GLY A 68 -13.43 -5.85 -10.17
N SER A 69 -13.98 -6.80 -9.40
CA SER A 69 -15.24 -6.65 -8.68
C SER A 69 -15.10 -7.29 -7.31
N ARG A 70 -15.96 -6.86 -6.38
CA ARG A 70 -15.99 -7.34 -5.00
C ARG A 70 -14.68 -7.11 -4.25
N ILE A 71 -14.17 -5.87 -4.33
CA ILE A 71 -12.92 -5.47 -3.68
C ILE A 71 -13.22 -4.30 -2.73
N ILE A 72 -12.71 -4.39 -1.50
CA ILE A 72 -12.75 -3.29 -0.52
C ILE A 72 -11.30 -2.90 -0.19
N LEU A 73 -11.00 -1.61 -0.28
CA LEU A 73 -9.67 -1.04 -0.10
C LEU A 73 -9.65 -0.15 1.16
N PRO A 74 -9.49 -0.72 2.36
CA PRO A 74 -9.44 0.04 3.61
C PRO A 74 -8.08 0.71 3.79
N ASN A 75 -8.07 2.00 4.13
CA ASN A 75 -6.87 2.77 4.40
C ASN A 75 -7.06 3.66 5.63
N GLY A 76 -6.09 3.67 6.54
CA GLY A 76 -6.12 4.53 7.73
C GLY A 76 -5.43 5.87 7.47
N SER A 77 -6.00 6.98 7.96
CA SER A 77 -5.46 8.33 7.67
C SER A 77 -4.10 8.63 8.29
N ILE A 78 -3.68 7.87 9.31
CA ILE A 78 -2.38 8.03 9.98
C ILE A 78 -1.33 7.10 9.36
N ASP A 79 -1.76 6.05 8.66
CA ASP A 79 -0.88 5.06 8.05
C ASP A 79 -0.11 5.67 6.86
N PRO A 80 1.22 5.83 6.88
CA PRO A 80 1.94 6.42 5.75
C PRO A 80 1.74 5.66 4.43
N TRP A 81 1.38 4.37 4.47
CA TRP A 81 1.11 3.58 3.28
C TRP A 81 -0.15 4.02 2.52
N HIS A 82 -1.09 4.73 3.15
CA HIS A 82 -2.30 5.20 2.46
C HIS A 82 -1.99 6.13 1.28
N ALA A 83 -0.84 6.81 1.31
CA ALA A 83 -0.41 7.72 0.23
C ALA A 83 -0.19 6.99 -1.11
N LEU A 84 0.03 5.67 -1.07
CA LEU A 84 0.19 4.82 -2.26
C LEU A 84 -1.06 3.98 -2.54
N GLY A 85 -2.13 4.17 -1.77
CA GLY A 85 -3.36 3.41 -1.86
C GLY A 85 -4.46 4.11 -2.68
N VAL A 86 -5.56 3.39 -2.89
CA VAL A 86 -6.78 3.92 -3.48
C VAL A 86 -7.67 4.48 -2.37
N LEU A 87 -7.95 5.78 -2.42
CA LEU A 87 -8.64 6.51 -1.36
C LEU A 87 -10.09 6.92 -1.72
N SER A 88 -10.51 6.63 -2.94
CA SER A 88 -11.86 6.88 -3.46
C SER A 88 -12.37 5.67 -4.23
N ASP A 89 -13.68 5.46 -4.24
CA ASP A 89 -14.31 4.37 -4.96
C ASP A 89 -13.93 4.41 -6.46
N ILE A 90 -13.54 3.25 -7.01
CA ILE A 90 -13.26 3.09 -8.45
C ILE A 90 -14.57 2.75 -9.18
N SER A 91 -15.41 1.93 -8.55
CA SER A 91 -16.72 1.52 -9.06
C SER A 91 -17.66 1.18 -7.90
N LYS A 92 -18.89 0.76 -8.21
CA LYS A 92 -19.86 0.32 -7.19
C LYS A 92 -19.42 -0.94 -6.44
N ASP A 93 -18.56 -1.75 -7.07
CA ASP A 93 -18.08 -3.04 -6.54
C ASP A 93 -16.61 -3.02 -6.15
N VAL A 94 -15.91 -1.89 -6.37
CA VAL A 94 -14.52 -1.66 -5.96
C VAL A 94 -14.49 -0.36 -5.16
N ILE A 95 -14.63 -0.49 -3.85
CA ILE A 95 -14.85 0.64 -2.94
C ILE A 95 -13.62 0.92 -2.08
N ALA A 96 -13.38 2.19 -1.80
CA ALA A 96 -12.40 2.63 -0.82
C ALA A 96 -13.08 2.87 0.54
N VAL A 97 -12.37 2.52 1.62
CA VAL A 97 -12.81 2.80 2.98
C VAL A 97 -11.70 3.57 3.68
N TYR A 98 -11.77 4.89 3.61
CA TYR A 98 -10.79 5.76 4.25
C TYR A 98 -11.20 6.05 5.71
N ILE A 99 -10.38 5.61 6.66
CA ILE A 99 -10.69 5.54 8.09
C ILE A 99 -9.87 6.59 8.83
N ASN A 100 -10.51 7.72 9.14
CA ASN A 100 -9.87 8.80 9.88
C ASN A 100 -9.46 8.38 11.30
N GLY A 101 -8.24 8.74 11.69
CA GLY A 101 -7.70 8.52 13.03
C GLY A 101 -7.14 7.12 13.27
N THR A 102 -6.91 6.33 12.22
CA THR A 102 -6.38 4.96 12.35
C THR A 102 -5.06 4.77 11.61
N ALA A 103 -4.23 3.88 12.16
CA ALA A 103 -2.95 3.48 11.60
C ALA A 103 -3.08 2.18 10.78
N HIS A 104 -1.93 1.61 10.44
CA HIS A 104 -1.82 0.49 9.50
C HIS A 104 -2.73 -0.69 9.87
N CYS A 105 -3.64 -1.02 8.94
CA CYS A 105 -4.54 -2.17 9.01
C CYS A 105 -5.39 -2.26 10.31
N ALA A 106 -5.73 -1.12 10.92
CA ALA A 106 -6.47 -1.10 12.20
C ALA A 106 -7.81 -1.89 12.15
N ASN A 107 -8.46 -1.90 10.98
CA ASN A 107 -9.70 -2.63 10.74
C ASN A 107 -9.59 -4.15 10.95
N MET A 108 -8.39 -4.73 10.85
CA MET A 108 -8.16 -6.18 10.97
C MET A 108 -8.03 -6.66 12.42
N TYR A 109 -7.79 -5.75 13.38
CA TYR A 109 -7.73 -6.14 14.78
C TYR A 109 -9.13 -6.45 15.34
N PRO A 110 -9.23 -7.26 16.41
CA PRO A 110 -10.47 -7.43 17.15
C PRO A 110 -11.05 -6.09 17.62
N ALA A 111 -12.38 -6.03 17.73
CA ALA A 111 -13.05 -4.85 18.23
C ALA A 111 -12.70 -4.59 19.71
N ALA A 112 -12.45 -3.33 20.04
CA ALA A 112 -12.19 -2.85 21.39
C ALA A 112 -13.15 -1.70 21.74
N ALA A 113 -13.50 -1.56 23.02
CA ALA A 113 -14.37 -0.48 23.49
C ALA A 113 -13.74 0.92 23.31
N SER A 114 -12.41 0.99 23.16
CA SER A 114 -11.66 2.22 22.90
C SER A 114 -11.56 2.58 21.42
N ASP A 115 -12.14 1.79 20.52
CA ASP A 115 -12.00 2.03 19.08
C ASP A 115 -12.66 3.36 18.66
N PRO A 116 -12.01 4.16 17.81
CA PRO A 116 -12.63 5.35 17.25
C PRO A 116 -13.93 5.02 16.50
N GLN A 117 -14.92 5.90 16.57
CA GLN A 117 -16.20 5.69 15.90
C GLN A 117 -16.05 5.43 14.39
N ALA A 118 -15.10 6.10 13.73
CA ALA A 118 -14.79 5.89 12.32
C ALA A 118 -14.34 4.44 12.02
N LEU A 119 -13.59 3.81 12.93
CA LEU A 119 -13.16 2.41 12.79
C LEU A 119 -14.33 1.44 12.95
N VAL A 120 -15.22 1.70 13.90
CA VAL A 120 -16.44 0.90 14.10
C VAL A 120 -17.32 0.94 12.84
N GLN A 121 -17.57 2.15 12.31
CA GLN A 121 -18.34 2.33 11.08
C GLN A 121 -17.68 1.68 9.87
N ALA A 122 -16.35 1.76 9.76
CA ALA A 122 -15.61 1.11 8.69
C ALA A 122 -15.79 -0.42 8.71
N ARG A 123 -15.68 -1.06 9.89
CA ARG A 123 -15.89 -2.51 10.03
C ARG A 123 -17.34 -2.92 9.71
N GLN A 124 -18.32 -2.11 10.13
CA GLN A 124 -19.73 -2.34 9.78
C GLN A 124 -19.93 -2.28 8.26
N LYS A 125 -19.45 -1.21 7.60
CA LYS A 125 -19.52 -1.07 6.13
C LYS A 125 -18.86 -2.26 5.43
N ILE A 126 -17.66 -2.65 5.84
CA ILE A 126 -16.95 -3.82 5.28
C ILE A 126 -17.80 -5.09 5.44
N SER A 127 -18.34 -5.34 6.64
CA SER A 127 -19.17 -6.53 6.92
C SER A 127 -20.44 -6.56 6.08
N GLU A 128 -21.07 -5.42 5.81
CA GLU A 128 -22.26 -5.34 4.95
C GLU A 128 -21.95 -5.72 3.50
N PHE A 129 -20.84 -5.22 2.94
CA PHE A 129 -20.43 -5.56 1.57
C PHE A 129 -20.05 -7.04 1.44
N VAL A 130 -19.25 -7.55 2.36
CA VAL A 130 -18.88 -8.98 2.38
C VAL A 130 -20.12 -9.86 2.55
N GLY A 131 -21.03 -9.47 3.45
CA GLY A 131 -22.29 -10.18 3.68
C GLY A 131 -23.17 -10.25 2.43
N LYS A 132 -23.28 -9.16 1.66
CA LYS A 132 -24.00 -9.18 0.37
C LYS A 132 -23.42 -10.21 -0.59
N TRP A 133 -22.10 -10.25 -0.72
CA TRP A 133 -21.43 -11.17 -1.64
C TRP A 133 -21.56 -12.64 -1.26
N CYS A 134 -21.76 -12.96 0.02
CA CYS A 134 -22.00 -14.33 0.50
C CYS A 134 -23.42 -14.84 0.22
N CYS A 135 -24.36 -13.93 -0.04
CA CYS A 135 -25.78 -14.25 -0.22
C CYS A 135 -26.26 -14.09 -1.68
N GLU A 136 -25.34 -13.80 -2.61
CA GLU A 136 -25.55 -13.84 -4.06
C GLU A 136 -25.29 -15.24 -4.62
#